data_AF-A0A3M2C3J2-F1
#
_entry.id   AF-A0A3M2C3J2-F1
#
_cell.length_a   1.000
_cell.length_b   1.000
_cell.length_c   1.000
_cell.angle_alpha   90.00
_cell.angle_beta   90.00
_cell.angle_gamma   90.00
#
_symmetry.space_group_name_H-M   'P 1'
#
loop_
_entity.id
_entity.type
_entity.pdbx_description
1 polymer ?
#
loop_
_entity_poly.entity_id
_entity_poly.type
_entity_poly.pdbx_seq_one_letter_code
_entity_poly.pdbx_strand_id
1 'polypeptide(L)'
;MTKRPENGTTVFRVLDAFDHPLGGRLLRLRLTAGDAPGVRRLRGAELELVSPAGDARVKACVDAFAVFGGKPSDERLARTGRVDVHVVPREGDAGAVSAGWEARL
;
A
#
# COMPACT_ATOMS: atom_id res chain seq x y z
N MET A 1 -9.60 17.92 -10.10
CA MET A 1 -10.62 17.65 -9.04
C MET A 1 -10.27 16.33 -8.38
N THR A 2 -9.52 16.35 -7.28
CA THR A 2 -9.18 15.13 -6.54
C THR A 2 -10.36 14.78 -5.64
N LYS A 3 -11.01 13.64 -5.90
CA LYS A 3 -12.08 13.12 -5.03
C LYS A 3 -11.52 12.98 -3.62
N ARG A 4 -12.11 13.67 -2.65
CA ARG A 4 -11.82 13.50 -1.23
C ARG A 4 -12.23 12.06 -0.86
N PRO A 5 -11.35 11.24 -0.27
CA PRO A 5 -11.74 9.91 0.17
C PRO A 5 -12.90 10.01 1.15
N GLU A 6 -13.85 9.10 0.97
CA GLU A 6 -15.08 8.95 1.73
C GLU A 6 -14.69 8.68 3.19
N ASN A 7 -15.34 9.36 4.15
CA ASN A 7 -14.93 9.39 5.56
C ASN A 7 -14.69 7.97 6.11
N GLY A 8 -13.42 7.59 6.27
CA GLY A 8 -13.00 6.30 6.86
C GLY A 8 -12.00 5.49 6.04
N THR A 9 -11.81 5.77 4.75
CA THR A 9 -10.83 5.05 3.92
C THR A 9 -9.40 5.47 4.24
N THR A 10 -8.56 4.50 4.59
CA THR A 10 -7.13 4.72 4.80
C THR A 10 -6.45 4.75 3.43
N VAL A 11 -5.77 5.86 3.12
CA VAL A 11 -5.05 6.02 1.85
C VAL A 11 -3.57 6.16 2.11
N PHE A 12 -2.79 5.34 1.41
CA PHE A 12 -1.35 5.46 1.34
C PHE A 12 -0.93 5.94 -0.04
N ARG A 13 0.12 6.75 -0.09
CA ARG A 13 0.89 7.00 -1.31
C ARG A 13 2.03 5.99 -1.41
N VAL A 14 2.21 5.43 -2.60
CA VAL A 14 3.37 4.61 -2.95
C VAL A 14 4.56 5.55 -3.14
N LEU A 15 5.56 5.41 -2.28
CA LEU A 15 6.83 6.13 -2.37
C LEU A 15 7.78 5.44 -3.35
N ASP A 16 7.75 4.11 -3.38
CA ASP A 16 8.63 3.29 -4.19
C ASP A 16 8.03 1.90 -4.40
N ALA A 17 8.43 1.23 -5.48
CA ALA A 17 7.88 -0.06 -5.86
C ALA A 17 8.91 -0.95 -6.57
N PHE A 18 9.18 -2.13 -6.00
CA PHE A 18 10.22 -3.06 -6.49
C PHE A 18 9.64 -4.44 -6.75
N ASP A 19 10.16 -5.14 -7.75
CA ASP A 19 9.83 -6.54 -7.97
C ASP A 19 10.39 -7.40 -6.85
N HIS A 20 9.61 -8.36 -6.39
CA HIS A 20 10.08 -9.36 -5.43
C HIS A 20 10.56 -10.62 -6.17
N PRO A 21 11.72 -11.21 -5.83
CA PRO A 21 12.31 -12.33 -6.58
C PRO A 21 11.41 -13.56 -6.72
N LEU A 22 10.48 -13.75 -5.79
CA LEU A 22 9.52 -14.86 -5.78
C LEU A 22 8.13 -14.45 -6.29
N GLY A 23 8.03 -13.32 -7.01
CA GLY A 23 6.79 -12.77 -7.51
C GLY A 23 6.09 -11.81 -6.55
N GLY A 24 5.11 -11.08 -7.08
CA GLY A 24 4.49 -9.94 -6.40
C GLY A 24 5.40 -8.70 -6.39
N ARG A 25 5.02 -7.70 -5.58
CA ARG A 25 5.71 -6.41 -5.54
C ARG A 25 5.92 -5.92 -4.11
N LEU A 26 7.09 -5.38 -3.84
CA LEU A 26 7.39 -4.65 -2.61
C LEU A 26 7.00 -3.19 -2.79
N LEU A 27 6.13 -2.67 -1.94
CA LEU A 27 5.69 -1.28 -1.93
C LEU A 27 6.17 -0.59 -0.66
N ARG A 28 6.80 0.57 -0.81
CA ARG A 28 7.04 1.51 0.30
C ARG A 28 5.88 2.47 0.37
N LEU A 29 5.10 2.43 1.45
CA LEU A 29 3.87 3.19 1.58
C LEU A 29 4.02 4.34 2.57
N ARG A 30 3.30 5.44 2.34
CA ARG A 30 3.14 6.55 3.29
C ARG A 30 1.66 6.91 3.41
N LEU A 31 1.12 6.82 4.61
CA LEU A 31 -0.22 7.28 4.95
C LEU A 31 -0.36 8.77 4.60
N THR A 32 -1.40 9.08 3.83
CA THR A 32 -1.73 10.44 3.38
C THR A 32 -3.15 10.86 3.76
N ALA A 33 -4.05 9.91 4.03
CA ALA A 33 -5.40 10.19 4.54
C ALA A 33 -5.95 9.02 5.38
N GLY A 34 -6.89 9.33 6.27
CA GLY A 34 -7.48 8.37 7.20
C GLY A 34 -6.58 8.05 8.40
N ASP A 35 -7.05 7.14 9.25
CA ASP A 35 -6.31 6.69 10.43
C ASP A 35 -5.28 5.62 10.06
N ALA A 36 -4.18 5.60 10.80
CA ALA A 36 -3.16 4.56 10.68
C ALA A 36 -3.76 3.19 11.08
N PRO A 37 -3.85 2.21 10.17
CA PRO A 37 -4.37 0.90 10.51
C PRO A 37 -3.35 0.14 11.36
N GLY A 38 -3.82 -0.76 12.22
CA GLY A 38 -2.92 -1.70 12.88
C GLY A 38 -2.26 -2.65 11.87
N VAL A 39 -1.03 -3.08 12.15
CA VAL A 39 -0.26 -4.06 11.36
C VAL A 39 -1.05 -5.36 11.16
N ARG A 40 -1.84 -5.76 12.17
CA ARG A 40 -2.72 -6.93 12.06
C ARG A 40 -3.82 -6.75 11.03
N ARG A 41 -4.40 -5.55 10.91
CA ARG A 41 -5.41 -5.24 9.91
C ARG A 41 -4.82 -5.21 8.51
N LEU A 42 -3.59 -4.71 8.37
CA LEU A 42 -2.88 -4.67 7.09
C LEU A 42 -2.50 -6.06 6.58
N ARG A 43 -2.21 -7.03 7.47
CA ARG A 43 -1.84 -8.39 7.06
C ARG A 43 -3.01 -9.09 6.38
N GLY A 44 -2.82 -9.53 5.15
CA GLY A 44 -3.87 -10.18 4.35
C GLY A 44 -4.91 -9.21 3.80
N ALA A 45 -4.77 -7.91 4.03
CA ALA A 45 -5.70 -6.92 3.50
C ALA A 45 -5.63 -6.85 1.98
N GLU A 46 -6.77 -6.62 1.36
CA GLU A 46 -6.84 -6.22 -0.04
C GLU A 46 -6.62 -4.71 -0.14
N LEU A 47 -5.77 -4.31 -1.08
CA LEU A 47 -5.50 -2.93 -1.44
C LEU A 47 -5.99 -2.68 -2.86
N GLU A 48 -6.76 -1.61 -3.04
CA GLU A 48 -7.01 -1.05 -4.37
C GLU A 48 -5.89 -0.04 -4.68
N LEU A 49 -5.01 -0.41 -5.60
CA LEU A 49 -3.93 0.42 -6.10
C LEU A 49 -4.43 1.23 -7.30
N VAL A 50 -4.31 2.55 -7.26
CA VAL A 50 -4.84 3.47 -8.28
C VAL A 50 -3.72 4.33 -8.86
N SER A 51 -3.66 4.42 -10.18
CA SER A 51 -2.66 5.25 -10.87
C SER A 51 -2.83 6.73 -10.53
N PRO A 52 -1.77 7.55 -10.66
CA PRO A 52 -1.87 8.99 -10.46
C PRO A 52 -2.92 9.67 -11.34
N ALA A 53 -3.15 9.14 -12.55
CA ALA A 53 -4.17 9.63 -13.49
C ALA A 53 -5.57 9.07 -13.21
N GLY A 54 -5.69 8.02 -12.38
CA GLY A 54 -6.95 7.36 -12.01
C GLY A 54 -7.53 6.43 -13.07
N ASP A 55 -6.81 6.21 -14.17
CA ASP A 55 -7.20 5.42 -15.34
C ASP A 55 -6.86 3.93 -15.21
N ALA A 56 -5.88 3.58 -14.37
CA ALA A 56 -5.49 2.20 -14.09
C ALA A 56 -5.69 1.84 -12.62
N ARG A 57 -6.13 0.60 -12.40
CA ARG A 57 -6.39 0.04 -11.07
C ARG A 57 -5.87 -1.39 -10.98
N VAL A 58 -5.33 -1.74 -9.82
CA VAL A 58 -4.83 -3.08 -9.51
C VAL A 58 -5.35 -3.46 -8.13
N LYS A 59 -5.97 -4.63 -7.98
CA LYS A 59 -6.28 -5.18 -6.67
C LYS A 59 -5.16 -6.12 -6.26
N ALA A 60 -4.60 -5.93 -5.07
CA ALA A 60 -3.53 -6.77 -4.56
C ALA A 60 -3.72 -7.07 -3.09
N CYS A 61 -3.30 -8.25 -2.64
CA CYS A 61 -3.36 -8.67 -1.26
C CYS A 61 -2.00 -8.46 -0.59
N VAL A 62 -1.97 -7.92 0.64
CA VAL A 62 -0.76 -7.82 1.45
C VAL A 62 -0.41 -9.19 2.01
N ASP A 63 0.61 -9.82 1.44
CA ASP A 63 1.06 -11.16 1.83
C ASP A 63 2.03 -11.09 3.02
N ALA A 64 2.98 -10.16 2.97
CA ALA A 64 4.00 -9.99 4.00
C ALA A 64 4.40 -8.52 4.19
N PHE A 65 5.24 -8.28 5.19
CA PHE A 65 5.87 -6.97 5.41
C PHE A 65 7.37 -7.07 5.11
N ALA A 66 7.93 -6.04 4.50
CA ALA A 66 9.36 -5.98 4.27
C ALA A 66 10.08 -5.69 5.60
N VAL A 67 11.06 -6.54 5.96
CA VAL A 67 11.78 -6.42 7.25
C VAL A 67 12.96 -5.43 7.17
N PHE A 68 13.30 -4.93 5.98
CA PHE A 68 14.48 -4.09 5.75
C PHE A 68 14.51 -2.80 6.61
N GLY A 69 13.35 -2.33 7.09
CA GLY A 69 13.22 -1.17 7.98
C GLY A 69 12.93 -1.49 9.45
N GLY A 70 13.12 -2.74 9.88
CA GLY A 70 12.74 -3.24 11.21
C GLY A 70 11.34 -3.86 11.25
N LYS A 71 11.02 -4.51 12.38
CA LYS A 71 9.72 -5.18 12.57
C LYS A 71 8.58 -4.17 12.44
N PRO A 72 7.55 -4.45 11.62
CA PRO A 72 6.35 -3.61 11.57
C PRO A 72 5.70 -3.56 12.95
N SER A 73 5.34 -2.37 13.41
CA SER A 73 4.57 -2.16 14.63
C SER A 73 3.55 -1.05 14.46
N ASP A 74 2.45 -1.16 15.18
CA ASP A 74 1.39 -0.15 15.20
C ASP A 74 1.95 1.20 15.67
N GLU A 75 2.82 1.20 16.68
CA GLU A 75 3.50 2.40 17.18
C GLU A 75 4.33 3.09 16.09
N ARG A 76 5.12 2.32 15.32
CA ARG A 76 5.95 2.90 14.25
C ARG A 76 5.09 3.49 13.14
N LEU A 77 4.03 2.79 12.74
CA LEU A 77 3.11 3.24 11.70
C LEU A 77 2.29 4.46 12.15
N ALA A 78 1.90 4.53 13.41
CA ALA A 78 1.22 5.70 13.97
C ALA A 78 2.18 6.91 14.05
N ARG A 79 3.42 6.72 14.52
CA ARG A 79 4.41 7.79 14.68
C ARG A 79 4.93 8.32 13.35
N THR A 80 5.21 7.41 12.43
CA THR A 80 5.67 7.71 11.09
C THR A 80 4.65 7.03 10.21
N GLY A 81 3.76 7.66 9.45
CA GLY A 81 2.81 6.93 8.58
C GLY A 81 3.41 5.97 7.53
N ARG A 82 4.60 5.37 7.70
CA ARG A 82 5.31 4.54 6.73
C ARG A 82 5.20 3.07 7.07
N VAL A 83 4.98 2.26 6.05
CA VAL A 83 5.01 0.80 6.13
C VAL A 83 5.47 0.24 4.79
N ASP A 84 6.29 -0.82 4.85
CA ASP A 84 6.76 -1.51 3.66
C ASP A 84 6.06 -2.86 3.59
N VAL A 85 5.38 -3.14 2.49
CA VAL A 85 4.55 -4.33 2.30
C VAL A 85 4.96 -5.08 1.04
N HIS A 86 4.88 -6.40 1.10
CA HIS A 86 4.88 -7.25 -0.08
C HIS A 86 3.43 -7.53 -0.45
N VAL A 87 3.09 -7.30 -1.71
CA VAL A 87 1.75 -7.50 -2.25
C VAL A 87 1.76 -8.50 -3.40
N VAL A 88 0.69 -9.28 -3.49
CA VAL A 88 0.48 -10.23 -4.58
C VAL A 88 -0.77 -9.80 -5.35
N PRO A 89 -0.70 -9.63 -6.69
CA PRO A 89 -1.85 -9.21 -7.48
C PRO A 89 -2.99 -10.23 -7.38
N ARG A 90 -4.22 -9.71 -7.40
CA ARG A 90 -5.47 -10.46 -7.54
C ARG A 90 -6.17 -10.10 -8.85
N GLU A 91 -6.11 -8.83 -9.23
CA GLU A 91 -6.68 -8.30 -10.46
C GLU A 91 -5.78 -7.18 -10.99
N GLY A 92 -5.52 -7.17 -12.30
CA GLY A 92 -4.64 -6.20 -12.95
C GLY A 92 -3.15 -6.53 -12.82
N ASP A 93 -2.32 -5.69 -13.45
CA ASP A 93 -0.86 -5.88 -13.49
C ASP A 93 -0.17 -5.09 -12.37
N ALA A 94 0.25 -5.79 -11.30
CA ALA A 94 1.07 -5.19 -10.25
C ALA A 94 2.41 -4.66 -10.76
N GLY A 95 2.92 -5.16 -11.90
CA GLY A 95 4.10 -4.66 -12.61
C GLY A 95 3.97 -3.22 -13.12
N ALA A 96 2.77 -2.68 -13.22
CA ALA A 96 2.53 -1.27 -13.57
C ALA A 96 2.62 -0.31 -12.35
N VAL A 97 2.50 -0.83 -11.13
CA VAL A 97 2.39 0.00 -9.91
C VAL A 97 3.73 0.66 -9.59
N SER A 98 3.77 1.98 -9.54
CA SER A 98 5.01 2.74 -9.33
C SER A 98 4.85 3.85 -8.30
N ALA A 99 5.93 4.60 -8.05
CA ALA A 99 5.88 5.76 -7.18
C ALA A 99 4.80 6.75 -7.64
N GLY A 100 4.04 7.29 -6.68
CA GLY A 100 2.94 8.23 -6.94
C GLY A 100 1.56 7.58 -7.02
N TRP A 101 1.46 6.26 -7.17
CA TRP A 101 0.19 5.54 -7.04
C TRP A 101 -0.38 5.68 -5.64
N GLU A 102 -1.70 5.52 -5.51
CA GLU A 102 -2.39 5.43 -4.22
C GLU A 102 -2.71 3.98 -3.91
N ALA A 103 -2.56 3.56 -2.65
CA ALA A 103 -3.06 2.30 -2.14
C ALA A 103 -4.19 2.60 -1.15
N ARG A 104 -5.40 2.12 -1.46
CA ARG A 104 -6.61 2.34 -0.67
C ARG A 104 -6.96 1.06 0.08
N LEU A 105 -7.15 1.20 1.38
CA LEU A 105 -7.50 0.14 2.32
C LEU A 105 -8.92 0.31 2.85
#